data_AF-H1YB91-F1
#
_entry.id   AF-H1YB91-F1
#
_cell.length_a   1.000
_cell.length_b   1.000
_cell.length_c   1.000
_cell.angle_alpha   90.00
_cell.angle_beta   90.00
_cell.angle_gamma   90.00
#
_symmetry.space_group_name_H-M   'P 1'
#
loop_
_entity.id
_entity.type
_entity.pdbx_description
1 polymer ?
#
loop_
_entity_poly.entity_id
_entity_poly.type
_entity_poly.pdbx_seq_one_letter_code
_entity_poly.pdbx_strand_id
1 'polypeptide(L)'
;MSAPILTSQISDQHKLLGLDHLRALAITYVLLFHYQMFGHPDWVNTIGEFGWTGVDLFFVLSGFLIAGQLFSTIAEGKALSMRVFFIKRFFRIIPPYLIMVGVYFVFPVLREREQMAPLWRYLTFTLNFDLDLKHTGTFTHAWSLCVEEQFYLILPLIILLFKYLNIGKKGIYLLLVLFLGGFMIRYVNWTHFIEPNLQSDDFTILFYKVIYYPPLRCRKGLPCGPHAKYTLCFCSRKE
;
A
#
# COMPACT_ATOMS: atom_id res chain seq x y z
N MET A 1 9.65 -60.50 4.64
CA MET A 1 9.89 -60.21 3.22
C MET A 1 8.81 -59.23 2.77
N SER A 2 9.21 -58.06 2.24
CA SER A 2 8.41 -56.94 1.65
C SER A 2 7.34 -56.27 2.54
N ALA A 3 7.64 -55.22 3.33
CA ALA A 3 7.86 -53.79 3.01
C ALA A 3 6.56 -52.92 3.03
N PRO A 4 6.45 -51.88 3.89
CA PRO A 4 5.40 -50.87 3.82
C PRO A 4 5.85 -49.70 2.92
N ILE A 5 5.07 -49.35 1.89
CA ILE A 5 5.41 -48.28 0.91
C ILE A 5 4.56 -47.00 1.08
N LEU A 6 3.70 -46.90 2.10
CA LEU A 6 2.72 -45.80 2.18
C LEU A 6 3.02 -44.66 3.17
N THR A 7 4.27 -44.48 3.58
CA THR A 7 4.61 -43.50 4.64
C THR A 7 5.59 -42.39 4.23
N SER A 8 5.70 -42.03 2.94
CA SER A 8 6.79 -41.12 2.48
C SER A 8 6.39 -39.85 1.72
N GLN A 9 5.14 -39.35 1.77
CA GLN A 9 4.78 -38.15 0.98
C GLN A 9 3.93 -37.07 1.68
N ILE A 10 3.64 -37.16 2.99
CA ILE A 10 2.94 -36.08 3.71
C ILE A 10 3.90 -35.36 4.66
N SER A 11 4.98 -34.82 4.11
CA SER A 11 5.82 -33.85 4.80
C SER A 11 6.50 -33.05 3.72
N ASP A 12 5.93 -31.89 3.35
CA ASP A 12 6.71 -30.74 2.86
C ASP A 12 5.95 -29.47 2.45
N GLN A 13 4.63 -29.33 2.68
CA GLN A 13 3.95 -28.06 2.36
C GLN A 13 2.85 -27.66 3.35
N HIS A 14 3.21 -27.44 4.62
CA HIS A 14 2.52 -26.38 5.37
C HIS A 14 3.03 -25.01 4.88
N LYS A 15 2.90 -24.74 3.57
CA LYS A 15 2.78 -23.37 3.10
C LYS A 15 1.64 -22.80 3.93
N LEU A 16 1.83 -21.65 4.57
CA LEU A 16 0.87 -21.09 5.53
C LEU A 16 -0.44 -20.73 4.80
N LEU A 17 -1.26 -21.73 4.49
CA LEU A 17 -2.47 -21.64 3.66
C LEU A 17 -3.42 -20.59 4.22
N GLY A 18 -3.48 -20.46 5.55
CA GLY A 18 -4.24 -19.42 6.24
C GLY A 18 -3.85 -18.00 5.81
N LEU A 19 -2.57 -17.73 5.54
CA LEU A 19 -2.13 -16.40 5.09
C LEU A 19 -2.55 -16.12 3.65
N ASP A 20 -2.53 -17.14 2.79
CA ASP A 20 -3.01 -16.99 1.40
C ASP A 20 -4.53 -16.74 1.39
N HIS A 21 -5.30 -17.39 2.27
CA HIS A 21 -6.74 -17.10 2.46
C HIS A 21 -7.00 -15.70 2.99
N LEU A 22 -6.22 -15.23 3.98
CA LEU A 22 -6.34 -13.87 4.50
C LEU A 22 -6.01 -12.81 3.44
N ARG A 23 -5.05 -13.09 2.56
CA ARG A 23 -4.75 -12.22 1.41
C ARG A 23 -5.88 -12.20 0.40
N ALA A 24 -6.48 -13.35 0.11
CA ALA A 24 -7.65 -13.42 -0.76
C ALA A 24 -8.81 -12.59 -0.17
N LEU A 25 -9.07 -12.72 1.14
CA LEU A 25 -10.06 -11.92 1.84
C LEU A 25 -9.74 -10.42 1.77
N ALA A 26 -8.48 -10.04 2.00
CA ALA A 26 -8.05 -8.65 1.88
C ALA A 26 -8.34 -8.07 0.49
N ILE A 27 -8.00 -8.82 -0.58
CA ILE A 27 -8.28 -8.42 -1.96
C ILE A 27 -9.79 -8.29 -2.19
N THR A 28 -10.61 -9.22 -1.69
CA THR A 28 -12.07 -9.15 -1.79
C THR A 28 -12.62 -7.87 -1.17
N TYR A 29 -12.13 -7.47 0.01
CA TYR A 29 -12.53 -6.21 0.65
C TYR A 29 -12.18 -5.00 -0.22
N VAL A 30 -10.97 -4.99 -0.80
CA VAL A 30 -10.55 -3.94 -1.73
C VAL A 30 -11.44 -3.89 -2.97
N LEU A 31 -11.79 -5.05 -3.55
CA LEU A 31 -12.68 -5.10 -4.70
C LEU A 31 -14.09 -4.60 -4.37
N LEU A 32 -14.63 -4.97 -3.21
CA LEU A 32 -15.95 -4.51 -2.76
C LEU A 32 -15.99 -2.99 -2.56
N PHE A 33 -14.93 -2.41 -2.00
CA PHE A 33 -14.80 -0.96 -1.85
C PHE A 33 -14.83 -0.22 -3.19
N HIS A 34 -14.15 -0.75 -4.21
CA HIS A 34 -14.15 -0.14 -5.54
C HIS A 34 -15.43 -0.43 -6.32
N TYR A 35 -16.09 -1.55 -6.04
CA TYR A 35 -17.36 -1.90 -6.66
C TYR A 35 -18.46 -0.88 -6.34
N GLN A 36 -18.33 -0.14 -5.22
CA GLN A 36 -19.23 0.96 -4.84
C GLN A 36 -19.32 2.11 -5.88
N MET A 37 -18.35 2.19 -6.80
CA MET A 37 -18.35 3.22 -7.86
C MET A 37 -19.21 2.84 -9.08
N PHE A 38 -19.76 1.62 -9.10
CA PHE A 38 -20.55 1.08 -10.21
C PHE A 38 -22.00 0.77 -9.76
N GLY A 39 -22.88 0.37 -10.68
CA GLY A 39 -24.20 -0.11 -10.30
C GLY A 39 -24.09 -1.41 -9.51
N HIS A 40 -24.43 -1.39 -8.23
CA HIS A 40 -24.29 -2.54 -7.32
C HIS A 40 -25.53 -2.75 -6.43
N PRO A 41 -25.73 -3.96 -5.87
CA PRO A 41 -26.77 -4.20 -4.86
C PRO A 41 -26.54 -3.43 -3.55
N ASP A 42 -27.62 -3.20 -2.79
CA ASP A 42 -27.56 -2.42 -1.54
C ASP A 42 -26.65 -3.03 -0.46
N TRP A 43 -26.54 -4.36 -0.39
CA TRP A 43 -25.67 -5.04 0.59
C TRP A 43 -24.18 -4.69 0.42
N VAL A 44 -23.78 -4.26 -0.78
CA VAL A 44 -22.40 -3.82 -1.06
C VAL A 44 -22.09 -2.53 -0.31
N ASN A 45 -23.06 -1.67 -0.03
CA ASN A 45 -22.82 -0.46 0.75
C ASN A 45 -22.33 -0.78 2.16
N THR A 46 -23.02 -1.70 2.84
CA THR A 46 -22.69 -2.09 4.22
C THR A 46 -21.29 -2.69 4.35
N ILE A 47 -20.88 -3.53 3.39
CA ILE A 47 -19.57 -4.19 3.44
C ILE A 47 -18.48 -3.29 2.84
N GLY A 48 -18.79 -2.59 1.76
CA GLY A 48 -17.90 -1.70 1.03
C GLY A 48 -17.43 -0.52 1.87
N GLU A 49 -18.25 0.00 2.78
CA GLU A 49 -17.86 1.02 3.75
C GLU A 49 -16.62 0.64 4.57
N PHE A 50 -16.39 -0.65 4.82
CA PHE A 50 -15.20 -1.16 5.50
C PHE A 50 -14.17 -1.75 4.55
N GLY A 51 -14.45 -1.84 3.25
CA GLY A 51 -13.59 -2.47 2.25
C GLY A 51 -12.22 -1.79 2.09
N TRP A 52 -12.10 -0.51 2.46
CA TRP A 52 -10.83 0.22 2.49
C TRP A 52 -9.80 -0.41 3.45
N THR A 53 -10.26 -1.07 4.52
CA THR A 53 -9.41 -1.79 5.49
C THR A 53 -8.72 -3.02 4.86
N GLY A 54 -9.21 -3.48 3.72
CA GLY A 54 -8.57 -4.56 2.95
C GLY A 54 -7.13 -4.19 2.54
N VAL A 55 -6.87 -2.93 2.23
CA VAL A 55 -5.51 -2.46 1.89
C VAL A 55 -4.59 -2.53 3.10
N ASP A 56 -5.07 -2.11 4.29
CA ASP A 56 -4.29 -2.18 5.53
C ASP A 56 -3.96 -3.63 5.88
N LEU A 57 -4.93 -4.53 5.80
CA LEU A 57 -4.72 -5.96 6.01
C LEU A 57 -3.72 -6.54 5.02
N PHE A 58 -3.81 -6.18 3.74
CA PHE A 58 -2.89 -6.63 2.71
C PHE A 58 -1.44 -6.20 3.01
N PHE A 59 -1.22 -4.94 3.43
CA PHE A 59 0.11 -4.47 3.82
C PHE A 59 0.66 -5.16 5.06
N VAL A 60 -0.16 -5.40 6.07
CA VAL A 60 0.27 -6.15 7.28
C VAL A 60 0.69 -7.57 6.91
N LEU A 61 -0.09 -8.26 6.08
CA LEU A 61 0.22 -9.63 5.65
C LEU A 61 1.48 -9.68 4.76
N SER A 62 1.63 -8.73 3.83
CA SER A 62 2.86 -8.60 3.04
C SER A 62 4.05 -8.34 3.97
N GLY A 63 3.95 -7.41 4.91
CA GLY A 63 4.98 -7.15 5.92
C GLY A 63 5.41 -8.40 6.69
N PHE A 64 4.43 -9.13 7.23
CA PHE A 64 4.65 -10.36 7.99
C PHE A 64 5.35 -11.44 7.17
N LEU A 65 4.89 -11.73 5.95
CA LEU A 65 5.46 -12.76 5.10
C LEU A 65 6.91 -12.46 4.72
N ILE A 66 7.21 -11.20 4.46
CA ILE A 66 8.53 -10.77 3.99
C ILE A 66 9.50 -10.78 5.17
N ALA A 67 9.12 -10.13 6.28
CA ALA A 67 9.92 -10.14 7.49
C ALA A 67 10.17 -11.58 7.97
N GLY A 68 9.13 -12.44 7.98
CA GLY A 68 9.25 -13.84 8.34
C GLY A 68 10.26 -14.60 7.48
N GLN A 69 10.21 -14.43 6.16
CA GLN A 69 11.17 -15.06 5.25
C GLN A 69 12.61 -14.59 5.48
N LEU A 70 12.82 -13.28 5.71
CA LEU A 70 14.14 -12.73 6.02
C LEU A 70 14.66 -13.22 7.37
N PHE A 71 13.84 -13.18 8.42
CA PHE A 71 14.24 -13.61 9.77
C PHE A 71 14.49 -15.11 9.85
N SER A 72 13.70 -15.95 9.18
CA SER A 72 13.96 -17.40 9.09
C SER A 72 15.31 -17.68 8.43
N THR A 73 15.62 -17.00 7.32
CA THR A 73 16.93 -17.15 6.65
C THR A 73 18.09 -16.76 7.56
N ILE A 74 17.94 -15.66 8.32
CA ILE A 74 18.96 -15.20 9.29
C ILE A 74 19.09 -16.20 10.45
N ALA A 75 17.98 -16.70 10.99
CA ALA A 75 17.96 -17.65 12.10
C ALA A 75 18.62 -18.98 11.73
N GLU A 76 18.49 -19.40 10.47
CA GLU A 76 19.16 -20.57 9.91
C GLU A 76 20.66 -20.34 9.62
N GLY A 77 21.20 -19.14 9.90
CA GLY A 77 22.60 -18.80 9.64
C GLY A 77 22.95 -18.65 8.16
N LYS A 78 21.96 -18.67 7.27
CA LYS A 78 22.16 -18.59 5.82
C LYS A 78 22.42 -17.15 5.39
N ALA A 79 23.24 -16.99 4.35
CA ALA A 79 23.43 -15.69 3.72
C ALA A 79 22.13 -15.25 3.02
N LEU A 80 21.71 -14.01 3.26
CA LEU A 80 20.56 -13.41 2.56
C LEU A 80 20.93 -13.19 1.09
N SER A 81 20.42 -14.04 0.20
CA SER A 81 20.56 -13.84 -1.24
C SER A 81 19.57 -12.79 -1.73
N MET A 82 19.97 -11.52 -1.62
CA MET A 82 19.19 -10.37 -2.10
C MET A 82 18.84 -10.50 -3.59
N ARG A 83 19.76 -11.04 -4.38
CA ARG A 83 19.55 -11.30 -5.80
C ARG A 83 18.38 -12.25 -6.05
N VAL A 84 18.33 -13.39 -5.36
CA VAL A 84 17.24 -14.36 -5.51
C VAL A 84 15.92 -13.79 -5.01
N PHE A 85 15.97 -13.04 -3.91
CA PHE A 85 14.80 -12.37 -3.34
C PHE A 85 14.16 -11.39 -4.32
N PHE A 86 14.95 -10.49 -4.92
CA PHE A 86 14.44 -9.49 -5.87
C PHE A 86 14.00 -10.12 -7.19
N ILE A 87 14.72 -11.11 -7.72
CA ILE A 87 14.34 -11.80 -8.97
C ILE A 87 12.97 -12.45 -8.84
N LYS A 88 12.74 -13.22 -7.76
CA LYS A 88 11.45 -13.90 -7.55
C LYS A 88 10.27 -12.92 -7.48
N ARG A 89 10.48 -11.73 -6.92
CA ARG A 89 9.45 -10.69 -6.80
C ARG A 89 9.24 -9.94 -8.10
N PHE A 90 10.34 -9.58 -8.75
CA PHE A 90 10.33 -8.91 -10.04
C PHE A 90 9.46 -9.66 -11.04
N PHE A 91 9.70 -10.97 -11.23
CA PHE A 91 8.93 -11.80 -12.16
C PHE A 91 7.48 -12.05 -11.72
N ARG A 92 7.16 -11.87 -10.43
CA ARG A 92 5.79 -12.02 -9.93
C ARG A 92 4.94 -10.76 -10.16
N ILE A 93 5.53 -9.57 -10.04
CA ILE A 93 4.77 -8.31 -9.94
C ILE A 93 4.94 -7.42 -11.17
N ILE A 94 6.18 -7.27 -11.64
CA ILE A 94 6.50 -6.29 -12.69
C ILE A 94 5.83 -6.64 -14.03
N PRO A 95 5.86 -7.90 -14.54
CA PRO A 95 5.23 -8.21 -15.81
C PRO A 95 3.72 -7.97 -15.82
N PRO A 96 2.91 -8.50 -14.86
CA PRO A 96 1.48 -8.21 -14.82
C PRO A 96 1.18 -6.71 -14.67
N TYR A 97 1.95 -5.99 -13.85
CA TYR A 97 1.78 -4.56 -13.67
C TYR A 97 2.02 -3.76 -14.96
N LEU A 98 3.14 -4.01 -15.64
CA LEU A 98 3.48 -3.29 -16.88
C LEU A 98 2.51 -3.62 -18.00
N ILE A 99 1.99 -4.85 -18.06
CA ILE A 99 0.91 -5.20 -18.99
C ILE A 99 -0.31 -4.33 -18.72
N MET A 100 -0.75 -4.22 -17.46
CA MET A 100 -1.91 -3.39 -17.12
C MET A 100 -1.67 -1.90 -17.39
N VAL A 101 -0.50 -1.37 -17.04
CA VAL A 101 -0.13 0.00 -17.42
C VAL A 101 -0.23 0.18 -18.93
N GLY A 102 0.36 -0.73 -19.71
CA GLY A 102 0.28 -0.71 -21.17
C GLY A 102 -1.15 -0.73 -21.70
N VAL A 103 -2.00 -1.62 -21.17
CA VAL A 103 -3.43 -1.71 -21.54
C VAL A 103 -4.14 -0.38 -21.31
N TYR A 104 -3.96 0.25 -20.16
CA TYR A 104 -4.60 1.52 -19.84
C TYR A 104 -4.11 2.70 -20.70
N PHE A 105 -2.81 2.70 -21.07
CA PHE A 105 -2.26 3.73 -21.96
C PHE A 105 -2.69 3.54 -23.42
N VAL A 106 -2.79 2.29 -23.90
CA VAL A 106 -3.15 1.95 -25.29
C VAL A 106 -4.66 1.98 -25.54
N PHE A 107 -5.47 1.60 -24.55
CA PHE A 107 -6.93 1.47 -24.69
C PHE A 107 -7.68 2.44 -23.75
N PRO A 108 -7.88 3.71 -24.16
CA PRO A 108 -8.60 4.70 -23.35
C PRO A 108 -10.01 4.30 -22.95
N VAL A 109 -10.67 3.43 -23.73
CA VAL A 109 -12.02 2.93 -23.46
C VAL A 109 -12.13 2.13 -22.14
N LEU A 110 -11.02 1.59 -21.66
CA LEU A 110 -10.97 0.82 -20.41
C LEU A 110 -10.74 1.70 -19.17
N ARG A 111 -10.56 3.01 -19.36
CA ARG A 111 -10.29 3.95 -18.27
C ARG A 111 -11.58 4.31 -17.54
N GLU A 112 -11.56 4.23 -16.23
CA GLU A 112 -12.66 4.66 -15.36
C GLU A 112 -12.85 6.19 -15.33
N ARG A 113 -11.82 6.96 -15.71
CA ARG A 113 -11.87 8.42 -15.86
C ARG A 113 -11.07 8.90 -17.07
N GLU A 114 -11.27 10.15 -17.45
CA GLU A 114 -10.71 10.72 -18.69
C GLU A 114 -9.18 10.82 -18.70
N GLN A 115 -8.57 11.05 -17.53
CA GLN A 115 -7.16 11.43 -17.42
C GLN A 115 -6.36 10.50 -16.51
N MET A 116 -5.17 10.12 -16.98
CA MET A 116 -4.19 9.33 -16.24
C MET A 116 -3.04 10.21 -15.74
N ALA A 117 -2.35 9.75 -14.71
CA ALA A 117 -1.10 10.35 -14.31
C ALA A 117 -0.03 10.18 -15.42
N PRO A 118 1.04 11.00 -15.43
CA PRO A 118 2.15 10.82 -16.36
C PRO A 118 2.77 9.42 -16.27
N LEU A 119 3.09 8.81 -17.43
CA LEU A 119 3.64 7.45 -17.54
C LEU A 119 4.86 7.23 -16.64
N TRP A 120 5.74 8.23 -16.53
CA TRP A 120 6.94 8.12 -15.69
C TRP A 120 6.63 7.79 -14.23
N ARG A 121 5.49 8.25 -13.68
CA ARG A 121 5.10 7.96 -12.29
C ARG A 121 4.77 6.49 -12.08
N TYR A 122 4.18 5.84 -13.07
CA TYR A 122 3.92 4.39 -13.06
C TYR A 122 5.24 3.62 -13.17
N LEU A 123 6.11 4.01 -14.10
CA LEU A 123 7.40 3.33 -14.32
C LEU A 123 8.37 3.47 -13.14
N THR A 124 8.36 4.62 -12.43
CA THR A 124 9.22 4.85 -11.27
C THR A 124 8.58 4.42 -9.95
N PHE A 125 7.38 3.83 -9.96
CA PHE A 125 6.62 3.49 -8.74
C PHE A 125 6.49 4.68 -7.76
N THR A 126 6.20 5.87 -8.30
CA THR A 126 6.05 7.13 -7.52
C THR A 126 4.62 7.67 -7.56
N LEU A 127 3.67 6.89 -8.06
CA LEU A 127 2.27 7.32 -8.14
C LEU A 127 1.70 7.68 -6.77
N ASN A 128 2.17 7.03 -5.70
CA ASN A 128 1.74 7.30 -4.32
C ASN A 128 2.08 8.73 -3.82
N PHE A 129 3.02 9.45 -4.45
CA PHE A 129 3.38 10.81 -4.06
C PHE A 129 2.54 11.84 -4.80
N ASP A 130 1.78 12.68 -4.09
CA ASP A 130 0.92 13.72 -4.68
C ASP A 130 -0.11 13.12 -5.67
N LEU A 131 -0.93 12.22 -5.14
CA LEU A 131 -2.01 11.58 -5.88
C LEU A 131 -3.12 12.60 -6.14
N ASP A 132 -3.34 12.95 -7.41
CA ASP A 132 -4.43 13.83 -7.82
C ASP A 132 -5.66 13.01 -8.20
N LEU A 133 -6.55 12.83 -7.22
CA LEU A 133 -7.81 12.11 -7.36
C LEU A 133 -8.87 12.87 -8.16
N LYS A 134 -8.68 14.18 -8.39
CA LYS A 134 -9.67 15.02 -9.07
C LYS A 134 -9.41 15.05 -10.56
N HIS A 135 -8.17 15.31 -10.96
CA HIS A 135 -7.81 15.48 -12.36
C HIS A 135 -7.18 14.23 -12.97
N THR A 136 -6.49 13.37 -12.21
CA THR A 136 -5.83 12.16 -12.74
C THR A 136 -6.28 10.90 -12.00
N GLY A 137 -7.60 10.72 -11.89
CA GLY A 137 -8.18 9.66 -11.07
C GLY A 137 -8.13 8.24 -11.65
N THR A 138 -7.67 8.07 -12.90
CA THR A 138 -7.57 6.77 -13.56
C THR A 138 -6.38 5.96 -13.08
N PHE A 139 -6.63 4.67 -12.84
CA PHE A 139 -5.71 3.67 -12.34
C PHE A 139 -5.02 4.10 -11.05
N THR A 140 -5.74 4.84 -10.20
CA THR A 140 -5.19 5.39 -8.95
C THR A 140 -4.80 4.28 -7.98
N HIS A 141 -5.50 3.14 -7.98
CA HIS A 141 -5.25 1.98 -7.11
C HIS A 141 -3.82 1.42 -7.21
N ALA A 142 -3.08 1.71 -8.30
CA ALA A 142 -1.67 1.38 -8.43
C ALA A 142 -0.76 2.05 -7.38
N TRP A 143 -1.26 3.04 -6.64
CA TRP A 143 -0.53 3.65 -5.52
C TRP A 143 -0.11 2.62 -4.46
N SER A 144 -0.97 1.64 -4.14
CA SER A 144 -0.72 0.69 -3.07
C SER A 144 0.36 -0.31 -3.51
N LEU A 145 0.38 -0.66 -4.78
CA LEU A 145 1.46 -1.43 -5.40
C LEU A 145 2.79 -0.68 -5.37
N CYS A 146 2.79 0.64 -5.63
CA CYS A 146 3.99 1.47 -5.51
C CYS A 146 4.56 1.44 -4.08
N VAL A 147 3.68 1.56 -3.07
CA VAL A 147 4.07 1.46 -1.66
C VAL A 147 4.59 0.06 -1.33
N GLU A 148 3.97 -0.99 -1.86
CA GLU A 148 4.42 -2.37 -1.68
C GLU A 148 5.82 -2.61 -2.26
N GLU A 149 6.10 -2.15 -3.48
CA GLU A 149 7.43 -2.26 -4.10
C GLU A 149 8.49 -1.45 -3.34
N GLN A 150 8.16 -0.24 -2.89
CA GLN A 150 9.04 0.56 -2.03
C GLN A 150 9.35 -0.18 -0.73
N PHE A 151 8.35 -0.80 -0.11
CA PHE A 151 8.52 -1.60 1.09
C PHE A 151 9.41 -2.82 0.85
N TYR A 152 9.30 -3.47 -0.32
CA TYR A 152 10.13 -4.62 -0.70
C TYR A 152 11.60 -4.26 -0.86
N LEU A 153 11.92 -3.03 -1.24
CA LEU A 153 13.28 -2.52 -1.31
C LEU A 153 13.79 -2.07 0.06
N ILE A 154 12.97 -1.32 0.81
CA ILE A 154 13.38 -0.68 2.06
C ILE A 154 13.55 -1.70 3.20
N LEU A 155 12.60 -2.63 3.39
CA LEU A 155 12.62 -3.55 4.53
C LEU A 155 13.89 -4.41 4.60
N PRO A 156 14.33 -5.09 3.52
CA PRO A 156 15.57 -5.85 3.55
C PRO A 156 16.81 -5.00 3.86
N LEU A 157 16.86 -3.77 3.34
CA LEU A 157 17.96 -2.84 3.61
C LEU A 157 17.99 -2.41 5.08
N ILE A 158 16.84 -2.15 5.69
CA ILE A 158 16.72 -1.87 7.13
C ILE A 158 17.23 -3.06 7.96
N ILE A 159 16.83 -4.28 7.60
CA ILE A 159 17.26 -5.49 8.32
C ILE A 159 18.78 -5.69 8.20
N LEU A 160 19.35 -5.49 7.01
CA LEU A 160 20.81 -5.55 6.80
C LEU A 160 21.54 -4.45 7.57
N LEU A 161 21.00 -3.23 7.60
CA LEU A 161 21.55 -2.11 8.37
C LEU A 161 21.52 -2.41 9.88
N PHE A 162 20.43 -2.96 10.40
CA PHE A 162 20.32 -3.33 11.82
C PHE A 162 21.32 -4.42 12.19
N LYS A 163 21.55 -5.38 11.30
CA LYS A 163 22.59 -6.41 11.46
C LYS A 163 23.98 -5.78 11.44
N TYR A 164 24.27 -4.89 10.49
CA TYR A 164 25.57 -4.22 10.38
C TYR A 164 25.89 -3.34 11.60
N LEU A 165 24.91 -2.60 12.09
CA LEU A 165 25.05 -1.73 13.25
C LEU A 165 24.95 -2.46 14.60
N ASN A 166 24.81 -3.80 14.61
CA ASN A 166 24.62 -4.62 15.81
C ASN A 166 23.50 -4.09 16.73
N ILE A 167 22.40 -3.59 16.13
CA ILE A 167 21.29 -2.95 16.85
C ILE A 167 20.47 -3.97 17.68
N GLY A 168 20.73 -5.28 17.55
CA GLY A 168 20.27 -6.34 18.45
C GLY A 168 18.82 -6.16 18.93
N LYS A 169 18.59 -6.30 20.24
CA LYS A 169 17.27 -6.07 20.85
C LYS A 169 16.84 -4.60 20.83
N LYS A 170 17.76 -3.65 20.63
CA LYS A 170 17.43 -2.21 20.61
C LYS A 170 16.58 -1.81 19.40
N GLY A 171 16.57 -2.63 18.35
CA GLY A 171 15.70 -2.44 17.17
C GLY A 171 14.22 -2.40 17.54
N ILE A 172 13.80 -3.06 18.63
CA ILE A 172 12.41 -3.01 19.10
C ILE A 172 12.01 -1.60 19.53
N TYR A 173 12.90 -0.83 20.16
CA TYR A 173 12.61 0.55 20.55
C TYR A 173 12.45 1.44 19.32
N LEU A 174 13.26 1.23 18.28
CA LEU A 174 13.10 1.95 17.02
C LEU A 174 11.76 1.62 16.35
N LEU A 175 11.37 0.34 16.31
CA LEU A 175 10.06 -0.07 15.79
C LEU A 175 8.91 0.52 16.61
N LEU A 176 9.02 0.54 17.94
CA LEU A 176 8.05 1.16 18.83
C LEU A 176 7.95 2.68 18.60
N VAL A 177 9.09 3.37 18.45
CA VAL A 177 9.13 4.80 18.14
C VAL A 177 8.51 5.10 16.79
N LEU A 178 8.79 4.29 15.76
CA LEU A 178 8.16 4.43 14.44
C LEU A 178 6.65 4.18 14.50
N PHE A 179 6.21 3.18 15.27
CA PHE A 179 4.80 2.88 15.47
C PHE A 179 4.06 4.01 16.19
N LEU A 180 4.57 4.46 17.34
CA LEU A 180 4.00 5.57 18.11
C LEU A 180 4.07 6.89 17.32
N GLY A 181 5.16 7.13 16.60
CA GLY A 181 5.32 8.29 15.72
C GLY A 181 4.29 8.29 14.60
N GLY A 182 4.04 7.15 13.95
CA GLY A 182 2.99 6.99 12.95
C GLY A 182 1.60 7.26 13.51
N PHE A 183 1.29 6.75 14.71
CA PHE A 183 0.04 7.02 15.39
C PHE A 183 -0.11 8.51 15.76
N MET A 184 0.94 9.13 16.27
CA MET A 184 0.98 10.56 16.58
C MET A 184 0.76 11.42 15.33
N ILE A 185 1.41 11.10 14.21
CA ILE A 185 1.21 11.81 12.94
C ILE A 185 -0.24 11.69 12.48
N ARG A 186 -0.84 10.49 12.55
CA ARG A 186 -2.26 10.29 12.21
C ARG A 186 -3.18 11.07 13.14
N TYR A 187 -2.90 11.10 14.45
CA TYR A 187 -3.66 11.86 15.43
C TYR A 187 -3.60 13.36 15.15
N VAL A 188 -2.41 13.92 14.93
CA VAL A 188 -2.20 15.33 14.55
C VAL A 188 -2.92 15.64 13.23
N ASN A 189 -2.82 14.74 12.25
CA ASN A 189 -3.51 14.91 10.98
C ASN A 189 -5.03 14.95 11.13
N TRP A 190 -5.57 14.10 12.01
CA TRP A 190 -6.99 14.07 12.32
C TRP A 190 -7.46 15.40 12.93
N THR A 191 -6.83 15.84 14.01
CA THR A 191 -7.27 17.03 14.75
C THR A 191 -7.07 18.33 13.96
N HIS A 192 -6.01 18.43 13.16
CA HIS A 192 -5.71 19.67 12.42
C HIS A 192 -6.35 19.76 11.04
N PHE A 193 -6.58 18.64 10.35
CA PHE A 193 -7.11 18.66 8.98
C PHE A 193 -8.51 18.07 8.90
N ILE A 194 -8.79 16.95 9.57
CA ILE A 194 -10.05 16.22 9.38
C ILE A 194 -11.17 16.78 10.26
N GLU A 195 -10.94 16.88 11.57
CA GLU A 195 -11.93 17.36 12.55
C GLU A 195 -12.54 18.72 12.19
N PRO A 196 -11.77 19.74 11.74
CA PRO A 196 -12.35 21.03 11.35
C PRO A 196 -13.18 20.98 10.05
N ASN A 197 -13.04 19.92 9.25
CA ASN A 197 -13.62 19.79 7.91
C ASN A 197 -14.67 18.67 7.84
N LEU A 198 -15.17 18.15 8.96
CA LEU A 198 -16.15 17.05 8.97
C LEU A 198 -17.44 17.35 8.20
N GLN A 199 -17.85 18.62 8.16
CA GLN A 199 -19.08 19.07 7.50
C GLN A 199 -18.82 19.74 6.13
N SER A 200 -17.57 19.80 5.67
CA SER A 200 -17.27 20.41 4.37
C SER A 200 -17.46 19.41 3.24
N ASP A 201 -17.82 19.90 2.06
CA ASP A 201 -17.96 19.09 0.85
C ASP A 201 -16.63 18.39 0.45
N ASP A 202 -15.50 18.92 0.94
CA ASP A 202 -14.15 18.41 0.68
C ASP A 202 -13.71 17.30 1.66
N PHE A 203 -14.52 16.96 2.68
CA PHE A 203 -14.17 15.98 3.71
C PHE A 203 -13.59 14.69 3.13
N THR A 204 -14.28 14.11 2.15
CA THR A 204 -13.92 12.84 1.52
C THR A 204 -12.54 12.91 0.87
N ILE A 205 -12.29 13.96 0.09
CA ILE A 205 -11.01 14.16 -0.61
C ILE A 205 -9.89 14.40 0.41
N LEU A 206 -10.16 15.18 1.46
CA LEU A 206 -9.18 15.48 2.50
C LEU A 206 -8.83 14.25 3.34
N PHE A 207 -9.83 13.45 3.71
CA PHE A 207 -9.65 12.17 4.39
C PHE A 207 -8.76 11.25 3.57
N TYR A 208 -9.07 11.08 2.28
CA TYR A 208 -8.25 10.27 1.40
C TYR A 208 -6.82 10.80 1.33
N LYS A 209 -6.64 12.10 1.10
CA LYS A 209 -5.30 12.70 0.91
C LYS A 209 -4.43 12.67 2.18
N VAL A 210 -5.03 12.84 3.35
CA VAL A 210 -4.28 13.08 4.60
C VAL A 210 -4.19 11.82 5.47
N ILE A 211 -5.20 10.96 5.44
CA ILE A 211 -5.28 9.76 6.29
C ILE A 211 -5.04 8.49 5.48
N TYR A 212 -5.68 8.33 4.32
CA TYR A 212 -5.71 7.06 3.57
C TYR A 212 -4.52 6.85 2.63
N TYR A 213 -4.09 7.92 1.94
CA TYR A 213 -2.92 7.95 1.06
C TYR A 213 -1.74 8.69 1.71
N PRO A 214 -1.31 8.45 2.97
CA PRO A 214 -0.33 9.32 3.60
C PRO A 214 1.06 9.07 3.00
N PRO A 215 1.66 9.99 2.23
CA PRO A 215 2.97 9.78 1.65
C PRO A 215 3.91 10.80 2.32
N LEU A 216 3.95 10.83 3.66
CA LEU A 216 4.69 11.79 4.50
C LEU A 216 5.00 13.13 3.79
N ARG A 217 3.96 13.94 3.60
CA ARG A 217 3.91 15.37 3.21
C ARG A 217 5.21 16.02 2.69
N CYS A 218 5.28 16.28 1.37
CA CYS A 218 5.98 17.43 0.72
C CYS A 218 5.86 17.29 -0.81
N ARG A 219 5.73 18.32 -1.66
CA ARG A 219 6.18 19.72 -1.57
C ARG A 219 5.44 20.58 -2.62
N LYS A 220 4.65 21.57 -2.17
CA LYS A 220 4.69 22.97 -2.64
C LYS A 220 4.37 23.86 -1.44
N GLY A 221 5.20 24.88 -1.22
CA GLY A 221 5.44 25.51 0.07
C GLY A 221 4.22 26.05 0.81
N LEU A 222 4.21 25.87 2.13
CA LEU A 222 3.43 26.69 3.05
C LEU A 222 4.35 27.01 4.25
N PRO A 223 4.70 28.28 4.50
CA PRO A 223 5.37 28.65 5.72
C PRO A 223 4.38 28.51 6.88
N CYS A 224 4.87 27.92 7.98
CA CYS A 224 4.17 27.92 9.25
C CYS A 224 3.82 29.37 9.63
N GLY A 225 2.53 29.65 9.81
CA GLY A 225 2.04 30.92 10.35
C GLY A 225 0.61 30.74 10.87
N PRO A 226 0.22 31.36 12.01
CA PRO A 226 -1.12 31.20 12.57
C PRO A 226 -2.23 31.94 11.78
N HIS A 227 -1.94 32.44 10.58
CA HIS A 227 -2.85 33.26 9.79
C HIS A 227 -2.84 32.91 8.29
N ALA A 228 -2.91 31.63 7.94
CA ALA A 228 -3.20 31.21 6.56
C ALA A 228 -4.72 31.23 6.30
N LYS A 229 -5.29 32.44 6.22
CA LYS A 229 -6.62 32.67 5.64
C LYS A 229 -6.60 32.19 4.18
N TYR A 230 -7.54 31.31 3.85
CA TYR A 230 -8.22 31.21 2.56
C TYR A 230 -7.39 31.61 1.32
N THR A 231 -6.66 30.67 0.73
CA THR A 231 -6.26 30.78 -0.69
C THR A 231 -6.24 29.39 -1.31
N LEU A 232 -7.40 28.73 -1.31
CA LEU A 232 -7.72 27.76 -2.36
C LEU A 232 -8.31 28.58 -3.50
N CYS A 233 -7.55 28.63 -4.59
CA CYS A 233 -7.87 29.35 -5.81
C CYS A 233 -9.16 28.75 -6.41
N PHE A 234 -10.29 29.37 -6.09
CA PHE A 234 -11.53 29.28 -6.85
C PHE A 234 -11.26 29.90 -8.22
N CYS A 235 -11.01 29.06 -9.22
CA CYS A 235 -11.10 29.45 -10.62
C CYS A 235 -11.59 28.26 -11.44
N SER A 236 -12.89 28.00 -11.37
CA SER A 236 -13.66 27.86 -12.61
C SER A 236 -15.10 28.26 -12.31
N ARG A 237 -15.47 29.35 -12.97
CA ARG A 237 -16.77 30.00 -13.01
C ARG A 237 -17.68 29.16 -13.92
N LYS A 238 -18.94 29.05 -13.50
CA LYS A 238 -20.15 28.88 -14.32
C LYS A 238 -19.92 28.88 -15.83
N GLU A 239 -20.34 27.79 -16.48
CA GLU A 239 -21.51 27.82 -17.37
C GLU A 239 -22.41 26.63 -17.01
#